data_AF-A0A0F9TTM8-F1
#
_entry.id   AF-A0A0F9TTM8-F1
#
_cell.length_a   1.000
_cell.length_b   1.000
_cell.length_c   1.000
_cell.angle_alpha   90.00
_cell.angle_beta   90.00
_cell.angle_gamma   90.00
#
_symmetry.space_group_name_H-M   'P 1'
#
loop_
_entity.id
_entity.type
_entity.pdbx_description
1 polymer ?
#
loop_
_entity_poly.entity_id
_entity_poly.type
_entity_poly.pdbx_seq_one_letter_code
_entity_poly.pdbx_strand_id
1 'polypeptide(L)'
;MKRFILLILLLLTPLALKAQADKFTFFDLGGGVIVGLSTSGGIFTFTGSIVATGDLTLGVAGSSEITPTLSIIGDADSDAEDMDDTFALTLVPTVNPINAFYKFSTSQAKGFSFDGTVGVGLSTVPGSQFWVEGGWITHNAGAGSAGRIDVIGGDGQPAGITLKADRFDDNADWWSMSASVANVFTINSLATGSVVPLISITTDGSTTQETYVVRKHVALSGATDNSATNIFTITTADETGSADGGMYSVKVHLSAGEATAASGAVNTASMSLVVHWTRIMASAGTGANSVVSEISQSASANEGTGQITDILVTVTETSEFVQQVLVTVNTSGGTADAFAMVELIYSDFTTPPSIQ
;
A
#
# COMPACT_ATOMS: atom_id res chain seq x y z
N MET A 1 19.91 91.46 30.16
CA MET A 1 21.00 92.12 29.40
C MET A 1 22.21 91.19 29.46
N LYS A 2 22.49 90.35 28.46
CA LYS A 2 23.11 90.63 27.14
C LYS A 2 24.42 91.41 27.23
N ARG A 3 25.54 90.71 27.00
CA ARG A 3 26.71 91.02 26.14
C ARG A 3 27.72 89.89 26.30
N PHE A 4 28.42 89.37 25.30
CA PHE A 4 28.30 89.34 23.84
C PHE A 4 29.40 88.32 23.48
N ILE A 5 29.04 87.12 23.01
CA ILE A 5 30.00 86.07 22.64
C ILE A 5 30.44 86.33 21.19
N LEU A 6 31.76 86.33 21.01
CA LEU A 6 32.48 86.58 19.77
C LEU A 6 32.07 85.56 18.69
N LEU A 7 31.41 86.07 17.65
CA LEU A 7 31.05 85.35 16.44
C LEU A 7 32.28 85.36 15.50
N ILE A 8 32.96 84.22 15.37
CA ILE A 8 33.94 84.02 14.31
C ILE A 8 33.18 83.71 13.02
N LEU A 9 33.16 84.70 12.14
CA LEU A 9 32.67 84.64 10.78
C LEU A 9 33.63 83.79 9.95
N LEU A 10 33.36 82.47 9.83
CA LEU A 10 34.07 81.62 8.88
C LEU A 10 33.46 81.85 7.49
N LEU A 11 34.24 82.48 6.61
CA LEU A 11 33.87 82.72 5.23
C LEU A 11 33.53 81.40 4.51
N LEU A 12 32.31 81.36 4.01
CA LEU A 12 31.85 80.44 2.97
C LEU A 12 32.65 80.69 1.69
N THR A 13 33.62 79.84 1.41
CA THR A 13 34.00 79.55 0.03
C THR A 13 32.93 78.65 -0.58
N PRO A 14 32.49 78.87 -1.84
CA PRO A 14 31.67 77.89 -2.53
C PRO A 14 32.53 76.66 -2.79
N LEU A 15 32.52 75.73 -1.83
CA LEU A 15 32.99 74.38 -2.09
C LEU A 15 32.00 73.83 -3.11
N ALA A 16 32.48 73.71 -4.35
CA ALA A 16 31.81 72.95 -5.38
C ALA A 16 31.34 71.64 -4.74
N LEU A 17 30.02 71.44 -4.74
CA LEU A 17 29.36 70.20 -4.38
C LEU A 17 29.77 69.16 -5.46
N LYS A 18 31.03 68.73 -5.42
CA LYS A 18 31.50 67.52 -6.08
C LYS A 18 30.77 66.40 -5.38
N ALA A 19 29.94 65.71 -6.16
CA ALA A 19 29.22 64.48 -5.85
C ALA A 19 29.52 63.95 -4.45
N GLN A 20 28.56 64.10 -3.56
CA GLN A 20 28.53 63.46 -2.25
C GLN A 20 28.77 61.98 -2.51
N ALA A 21 30.01 61.52 -2.32
CA ALA A 21 30.30 60.11 -2.25
C ALA A 21 29.43 59.60 -1.11
N ASP A 22 28.50 58.70 -1.42
CA ASP A 22 27.65 58.03 -0.45
C ASP A 22 28.53 57.52 0.67
N LYS A 23 28.55 58.28 1.77
CA LYS A 23 29.50 58.08 2.85
C LYS A 23 28.90 57.00 3.72
N PHE A 24 29.28 55.76 3.41
CA PHE A 24 28.95 54.60 4.24
C PHE A 24 29.48 54.84 5.64
N THR A 25 28.56 54.92 6.60
CA THR A 25 28.91 55.02 8.01
C THR A 25 28.68 53.64 8.61
N PHE A 26 29.76 52.89 8.81
CA PHE A 26 29.69 51.60 9.50
C PHE A 26 29.66 51.89 11.01
N PHE A 27 28.60 51.45 11.67
CA PHE A 27 28.54 51.43 13.13
C PHE A 27 28.81 50.01 13.60
N ASP A 28 30.00 49.80 14.17
CA ASP A 28 30.27 48.62 14.97
C ASP A 28 29.78 48.92 16.40
N LEU A 29 28.68 48.28 16.79
CA LEU A 29 28.07 48.43 18.11
C LEU A 29 28.42 47.26 19.05
N GLY A 30 29.48 46.48 18.75
CA GLY A 30 29.98 45.46 19.67
C GLY A 30 29.08 44.23 19.85
N GLY A 31 28.17 43.99 18.90
CA GLY A 31 27.29 42.81 18.89
C GLY A 31 26.76 42.43 17.50
N GLY A 32 27.32 43.01 16.44
CA GLY A 32 26.86 42.86 15.06
C GLY A 32 26.87 44.20 14.33
N VAL A 33 27.20 44.18 13.04
CA VAL A 33 27.17 45.37 12.17
C VAL A 33 25.73 45.63 11.76
N ILE A 34 25.15 46.76 12.19
CA ILE A 34 23.86 47.23 11.68
C ILE A 34 24.13 48.17 10.51
N VAL A 35 23.85 47.71 9.30
CA VAL A 35 23.85 48.57 8.11
C VAL A 35 22.47 49.19 7.97
N GLY A 36 22.25 50.33 8.62
CA GLY A 36 21.04 51.13 8.43
C GLY A 36 21.08 51.81 7.06
N LEU A 37 20.28 51.32 6.11
CA LEU A 37 20.20 51.87 4.76
C LEU A 37 18.82 52.47 4.50
N SER A 38 18.81 53.79 4.24
CA SER A 38 17.67 54.53 3.72
C SER A 38 18.06 55.09 2.36
N THR A 39 17.88 54.30 1.31
CA THR A 39 17.89 54.84 -0.06
C THR A 39 16.80 54.15 -0.88
N SER A 40 15.96 54.97 -1.50
CA SER A 40 14.97 54.51 -2.47
C SER A 40 15.69 54.11 -3.76
N GLY A 41 15.85 52.80 -4.00
CA GLY A 41 16.08 52.27 -5.34
C GLY A 41 17.53 52.00 -5.79
N GLY A 42 18.51 51.91 -4.89
CA GLY A 42 19.88 51.49 -5.24
C GLY A 42 20.07 49.97 -5.13
N ILE A 43 20.63 49.33 -6.16
CA ILE A 43 21.18 47.97 -6.05
C ILE A 43 22.47 48.08 -5.25
N PHE A 44 22.56 47.35 -4.13
CA PHE A 44 23.74 47.36 -3.28
C PHE A 44 24.52 46.04 -3.44
N THR A 45 25.75 46.12 -3.95
CA THR A 45 26.62 44.96 -4.15
C THR A 45 27.65 44.92 -3.03
N PHE A 46 27.55 43.95 -2.13
CA PHE A 46 28.63 43.64 -1.20
C PHE A 46 29.67 42.76 -1.90
N THR A 47 30.93 43.17 -1.85
CA THR A 47 32.08 42.35 -2.27
C THR A 47 32.86 41.97 -1.00
N GLY A 48 32.39 40.94 -0.29
CA GLY A 48 32.98 40.46 0.96
C GLY A 48 32.12 39.38 1.63
N SER A 49 32.66 38.68 2.63
CA SER A 49 31.89 37.72 3.42
C SER A 49 30.99 38.43 4.43
N ILE A 50 29.70 38.07 4.45
CA ILE A 50 28.78 38.46 5.52
C ILE A 50 28.85 37.36 6.57
N VAL A 51 29.58 37.60 7.66
CA VAL A 51 29.60 36.70 8.81
C VAL A 51 28.59 37.22 9.83
N ALA A 52 27.38 36.68 9.82
CA ALA A 52 26.38 36.96 10.85
C ALA A 52 26.55 35.93 11.98
N THR A 53 26.89 36.39 13.19
CA THR A 53 26.93 35.54 14.40
C THR A 53 25.55 35.37 15.05
N GLY A 54 24.48 35.68 14.32
CA GLY A 54 23.08 35.60 14.72
C GLY A 54 22.16 35.57 13.49
N ASP A 55 20.84 35.73 13.69
CA ASP A 55 19.86 35.60 12.60
C ASP A 55 20.07 36.66 11.50
N LEU A 56 20.25 36.21 10.26
CA LEU A 56 20.19 37.06 9.08
C LEU A 56 18.72 37.26 8.70
N THR A 57 18.13 38.39 9.10
CA THR A 57 16.77 38.74 8.67
C THR A 57 16.82 39.44 7.31
N LEU A 58 16.32 38.78 6.26
CA LEU A 58 16.15 39.35 4.92
C LEU A 58 14.69 39.76 4.73
N GLY A 59 14.42 41.07 4.70
CA GLY A 59 13.08 41.64 4.52
C GLY A 59 12.78 42.78 5.50
N VAL A 60 11.72 43.53 5.24
CA VAL A 60 11.25 44.60 6.14
C VAL A 60 10.23 44.00 7.09
N ALA A 61 10.43 44.11 8.41
CA ALA A 61 9.47 43.63 9.38
C ALA A 61 8.12 44.37 9.24
N GLY A 62 7.03 43.63 9.02
CA GLY A 62 5.66 44.14 9.19
C GLY A 62 4.81 44.35 7.92
N SER A 63 5.29 44.06 6.72
CA SER A 63 4.40 43.99 5.54
C SER A 63 4.16 42.54 5.11
N SER A 64 2.89 42.19 4.93
CA SER A 64 2.46 40.89 4.41
C SER A 64 2.79 40.66 2.93
N GLU A 65 3.59 41.54 2.32
CA GLU A 65 3.76 41.66 0.85
C GLU A 65 5.22 41.60 0.38
N ILE A 66 6.18 41.37 1.27
CA ILE A 66 7.57 41.19 0.83
C ILE A 66 7.82 39.70 0.68
N THR A 67 8.09 39.29 -0.56
CA THR A 67 8.68 37.98 -0.88
C THR A 67 10.20 38.18 -0.92
N PRO A 68 10.93 38.00 0.20
CA PRO A 68 12.38 38.10 0.14
C PRO A 68 12.91 37.01 -0.80
N THR A 69 13.66 37.42 -1.82
CA THR A 69 14.37 36.47 -2.69
C THR A 69 15.79 36.33 -2.17
N LEU A 70 16.13 35.16 -1.63
CA LEU A 70 17.52 34.78 -1.37
C LEU A 70 18.05 34.08 -2.63
N SER A 71 19.00 34.72 -3.31
CA SER A 71 19.73 34.14 -4.44
C SER A 71 21.15 33.82 -3.98
N ILE A 72 21.46 32.54 -3.82
CA ILE A 72 22.81 32.08 -3.55
C ILE A 72 23.35 31.54 -4.88
N ILE A 73 24.39 32.18 -5.39
CA ILE A 73 25.09 31.79 -6.61
C ILE A 73 26.47 31.32 -6.17
N GLY A 74 26.63 30.01 -6.02
CA GLY A 74 27.93 29.34 -6.00
C GLY A 74 28.25 28.83 -7.40
N ASP A 75 29.53 28.71 -7.73
CA ASP A 75 30.00 27.94 -8.87
C ASP A 75 29.81 26.45 -8.56
N ALA A 76 28.61 25.96 -8.89
CA ALA A 76 28.25 24.55 -8.73
C ALA A 76 28.94 23.64 -9.77
N ASP A 77 30.13 23.99 -10.26
CA ASP A 77 30.93 23.07 -11.06
C ASP A 77 31.79 22.21 -10.13
N SER A 78 31.44 20.93 -10.11
CA SER A 78 32.14 19.85 -9.41
C SER A 78 33.53 19.61 -10.01
N ASP A 79 34.43 20.57 -9.95
CA ASP A 79 35.84 20.27 -10.12
C ASP A 79 36.34 19.48 -8.90
N ALA A 80 37.27 18.54 -9.14
CA ALA A 80 37.42 17.34 -8.34
C ALA A 80 38.02 17.52 -6.93
N GLU A 81 38.13 18.76 -6.44
CA GLU A 81 38.77 19.08 -5.15
C GLU A 81 37.83 19.72 -4.11
N ASP A 82 36.60 20.12 -4.46
CA ASP A 82 35.60 20.55 -3.48
C ASP A 82 34.46 19.52 -3.38
N MET A 83 34.48 18.69 -2.33
CA MET A 83 33.47 17.64 -2.11
C MET A 83 32.35 18.06 -1.17
N ASP A 84 32.41 19.24 -0.54
CA ASP A 84 31.58 19.52 0.65
C ASP A 84 30.80 20.85 0.56
N ASP A 85 30.24 21.17 -0.61
CA ASP A 85 29.23 22.24 -0.71
C ASP A 85 27.87 21.78 -0.18
N THR A 86 27.67 21.91 1.14
CA THR A 86 26.36 21.67 1.77
C THR A 86 25.51 22.93 1.71
N PHE A 87 24.57 23.00 0.77
CA PHE A 87 23.47 23.97 0.83
C PHE A 87 22.37 23.49 1.79
N ALA A 88 22.30 24.08 2.99
CA ALA A 88 21.25 23.81 3.96
C ALA A 88 20.31 25.02 4.12
N LEU A 89 19.02 24.86 3.78
CA LEU A 89 17.97 25.82 4.08
C LEU A 89 17.12 25.30 5.25
N THR A 90 17.34 25.87 6.45
CA THR A 90 16.50 25.56 7.62
C THR A 90 15.43 26.63 7.78
N LEU A 91 14.17 26.25 7.64
CA LEU A 91 13.04 27.14 7.87
C LEU A 91 12.40 26.79 9.21
N VAL A 92 12.57 27.67 10.20
CA VAL A 92 11.96 27.50 11.53
C VAL A 92 10.66 28.28 11.56
N PRO A 93 9.48 27.62 11.54
CA PRO A 93 8.22 28.34 11.69
C PRO A 93 8.12 28.92 13.11
N THR A 94 7.83 30.22 13.20
CA THR A 94 7.70 30.93 14.49
C THR A 94 6.36 30.65 15.20
N VAL A 95 5.37 30.09 14.49
CA VAL A 95 4.08 29.59 14.98
C VAL A 95 3.56 28.52 14.03
N ASN A 96 2.92 27.45 14.54
CA ASN A 96 2.32 26.33 13.77
C ASN A 96 1.63 26.82 12.47
N PRO A 97 2.30 26.77 11.30
CA PRO A 97 1.66 27.16 10.08
C PRO A 97 0.69 26.04 9.70
N ILE A 98 -0.58 26.38 9.49
CA ILE A 98 -1.59 25.40 9.07
C ILE A 98 -1.20 24.80 7.71
N ASN A 99 -0.55 25.59 6.84
CA ASN A 99 0.05 25.14 5.59
C ASN A 99 1.34 25.93 5.31
N ALA A 100 2.43 25.24 5.00
CA ALA A 100 3.63 25.85 4.41
C ALA A 100 3.89 25.20 3.04
N PHE A 101 3.97 26.02 2.00
CA PHE A 101 4.27 25.55 0.65
C PHE A 101 5.72 25.88 0.31
N TYR A 102 6.54 24.86 0.10
CA TYR A 102 7.90 25.01 -0.37
C TYR A 102 7.96 24.59 -1.83
N LYS A 103 8.28 25.54 -2.71
CA LYS A 103 8.46 25.27 -4.14
C LYS A 103 9.91 25.46 -4.50
N PHE A 104 10.54 24.38 -4.93
CA PHE A 104 11.83 24.41 -5.60
C PHE A 104 11.56 24.35 -7.10
N SER A 105 12.07 25.30 -7.87
CA SER A 105 12.01 25.28 -9.33
C SER A 105 13.40 25.49 -9.90
N THR A 106 13.79 24.65 -10.85
CA THR A 106 15.02 24.80 -11.64
C THR A 106 14.68 25.10 -13.08
N SER A 107 15.49 25.94 -13.74
CA SER A 107 15.39 26.23 -15.17
C SER A 107 16.38 25.42 -16.01
N GLN A 108 17.10 24.46 -15.42
CA GLN A 108 18.09 23.67 -16.15
C GLN A 108 17.41 22.66 -17.09
N ALA A 109 17.75 22.72 -18.38
CA ALA A 109 17.17 21.87 -19.41
C ALA A 109 17.57 20.38 -19.31
N LYS A 110 18.59 20.04 -18.52
CA LYS A 110 19.14 18.67 -18.41
C LYS A 110 18.69 17.88 -17.16
N GLY A 111 17.88 18.48 -16.28
CA GLY A 111 17.49 17.87 -15.01
C GLY A 111 18.64 17.77 -14.01
N PHE A 112 18.34 17.26 -12.81
CA PHE A 112 19.35 16.93 -11.80
C PHE A 112 19.60 15.42 -11.78
N SER A 113 20.85 15.01 -11.67
CA SER A 113 21.21 13.69 -11.15
C SER A 113 21.76 13.89 -9.74
N PHE A 114 21.12 13.27 -8.75
CA PHE A 114 21.70 13.14 -7.43
C PHE A 114 22.53 11.85 -7.45
N ASP A 115 23.83 11.93 -7.19
CA ASP A 115 24.71 10.75 -7.08
C ASP A 115 24.58 10.08 -5.69
N GLY A 116 23.40 10.18 -5.08
CA GLY A 116 23.14 9.79 -3.71
C GLY A 116 21.64 9.71 -3.39
N THR A 117 21.33 9.28 -2.17
CA THR A 117 19.95 9.13 -1.71
C THR A 117 19.30 10.50 -1.51
N VAL A 118 18.29 10.82 -2.33
CA VAL A 118 17.39 11.95 -2.05
C VAL A 118 16.36 11.48 -1.03
N GLY A 119 16.60 11.81 0.24
CA GLY A 119 15.62 11.60 1.31
C GLY A 119 14.56 12.70 1.27
N VAL A 120 13.38 12.44 0.70
CA VAL A 120 12.21 13.30 0.91
C VAL A 120 11.56 12.89 2.24
N GLY A 121 12.07 13.45 3.34
CA GLY A 121 11.50 13.26 4.66
C GLY A 121 10.18 14.00 4.78
N LEU A 122 9.06 13.34 4.48
CA LEU A 122 7.76 13.81 4.94
C LEU A 122 7.70 13.59 6.44
N SER A 123 7.88 14.68 7.20
CA SER A 123 7.71 14.67 8.66
C SER A 123 6.34 14.06 9.00
N THR A 124 6.32 13.23 10.03
CA THR A 124 5.29 12.27 10.47
C THR A 124 3.95 12.89 10.89
N VAL A 125 3.52 14.00 10.26
CA VAL A 125 2.22 14.59 10.48
C VAL A 125 1.18 13.70 9.79
N PRO A 126 0.20 13.14 10.53
CA PRO A 126 -0.88 12.37 9.92
C PRO A 126 -1.51 13.14 8.76
N GLY A 127 -1.57 12.52 7.58
CA GLY A 127 -2.14 13.12 6.38
C GLY A 127 -1.17 13.87 5.47
N SER A 128 0.15 13.85 5.71
CA SER A 128 1.13 14.33 4.74
C SER A 128 1.07 13.49 3.44
N GLN A 129 0.88 14.15 2.30
CA GLN A 129 0.81 13.50 0.99
C GLN A 129 2.02 13.88 0.13
N PHE A 130 2.65 12.88 -0.50
CA PHE A 130 3.53 13.12 -1.64
C PHE A 130 2.67 13.14 -2.90
N TRP A 131 2.63 14.27 -3.59
CA TRP A 131 1.83 14.44 -4.80
C TRP A 131 2.73 14.80 -5.98
N VAL A 132 2.62 14.05 -7.05
CA VAL A 132 3.31 14.30 -8.33
C VAL A 132 2.27 14.60 -9.39
N GLU A 133 2.27 15.82 -9.91
CA GLU A 133 1.39 16.22 -11.01
C GLU A 133 2.09 16.05 -12.36
N GLY A 134 1.50 15.26 -13.25
CA GLY A 134 1.90 15.22 -14.66
C GLY A 134 3.30 14.65 -14.92
N GLY A 135 3.63 13.50 -14.35
CA GLY A 135 4.92 12.83 -14.57
C GLY A 135 4.90 11.35 -14.18
N TRP A 136 6.08 10.71 -14.29
CA TRP A 136 6.29 9.31 -13.89
C TRP A 136 7.06 9.29 -12.56
N ILE A 137 6.63 8.44 -11.62
CA ILE A 137 7.48 8.01 -10.51
C ILE A 137 8.16 6.72 -10.97
N THR A 138 9.46 6.78 -11.24
CA THR A 138 10.23 5.62 -11.69
C THR A 138 11.08 5.11 -10.54
N HIS A 139 10.88 3.84 -10.14
CA HIS A 139 11.80 3.12 -9.29
C HIS A 139 12.72 2.25 -10.14
N ASN A 140 13.99 2.64 -10.29
CA ASN A 140 14.99 1.88 -11.05
C ASN A 140 16.08 1.37 -10.10
N ALA A 141 16.05 0.08 -9.79
CA ALA A 141 17.00 -0.54 -8.87
C ALA A 141 18.39 -0.83 -9.48
N GLY A 142 18.64 -0.41 -10.72
CA GLY A 142 19.86 -0.76 -11.44
C GLY A 142 19.90 -2.25 -11.84
N ALA A 143 20.83 -2.61 -12.71
CA ALA A 143 21.03 -4.00 -13.12
C ALA A 143 21.59 -4.82 -11.95
N GLY A 144 20.96 -5.96 -11.63
CA GLY A 144 21.45 -6.92 -10.62
C GLY A 144 20.88 -6.77 -9.21
N SER A 145 20.00 -5.80 -8.96
CA SER A 145 19.29 -5.66 -7.67
C SER A 145 17.78 -5.76 -7.85
N ALA A 146 17.10 -6.37 -6.87
CA ALA A 146 15.64 -6.39 -6.85
C ALA A 146 15.09 -5.00 -6.48
N GLY A 147 14.25 -4.43 -7.32
CA GLY A 147 13.50 -3.24 -6.97
C GLY A 147 12.36 -3.56 -6.03
N ARG A 148 12.24 -2.82 -4.92
CA ARG A 148 11.18 -2.96 -3.93
C ARG A 148 10.47 -1.63 -3.73
N ILE A 149 9.13 -1.65 -3.78
CA ILE A 149 8.28 -0.55 -3.31
C ILE A 149 7.59 -1.05 -2.05
N ASP A 150 7.87 -0.41 -0.93
CA ASP A 150 7.25 -0.73 0.36
C ASP A 150 6.09 0.21 0.65
N VAL A 151 4.90 -0.37 0.82
CA VAL A 151 3.70 0.34 1.27
C VAL A 151 3.33 -0.20 2.64
N ILE A 152 3.66 0.57 3.68
CA ILE A 152 3.56 0.15 5.07
C ILE A 152 2.43 0.93 5.73
N GLY A 153 1.40 0.21 6.18
CA GLY A 153 0.35 0.77 7.03
C GLY A 153 0.89 0.98 8.45
N GLY A 154 0.25 1.86 9.21
CA GLY A 154 0.51 1.96 10.65
C GLY A 154 0.19 0.65 11.39
N ASP A 155 0.66 0.51 12.62
CA ASP A 155 0.34 -0.65 13.45
C ASP A 155 -1.19 -0.81 13.59
N GLY A 156 -1.68 -2.01 13.26
CA GLY A 156 -3.12 -2.30 13.21
C GLY A 156 -3.91 -1.52 12.16
N GLN A 157 -3.28 -1.02 11.10
CA GLN A 157 -3.94 -0.32 10.00
C GLN A 157 -3.68 -1.01 8.65
N PRO A 158 -4.66 -0.97 7.72
CA PRO A 158 -4.45 -1.49 6.39
C PRO A 158 -3.41 -0.65 5.64
N ALA A 159 -2.71 -1.30 4.71
CA ALA A 159 -1.84 -0.65 3.73
C ALA A 159 -2.42 -0.90 2.34
N GLY A 160 -2.32 0.07 1.43
CA GLY A 160 -2.84 -0.14 0.09
C GLY A 160 -2.31 0.82 -0.98
N ILE A 161 -2.45 0.36 -2.21
CA ILE A 161 -2.19 1.11 -3.44
C ILE A 161 -3.53 1.35 -4.11
N THR A 162 -3.80 2.59 -4.54
CA THR A 162 -4.96 2.92 -5.35
C THR A 162 -4.49 3.40 -6.72
N LEU A 163 -5.04 2.81 -7.78
CA LEU A 163 -4.81 3.18 -9.16
C LEU A 163 -6.12 3.74 -9.72
N LYS A 164 -6.04 4.87 -10.41
CA LYS A 164 -7.17 5.55 -11.05
C LYS A 164 -6.71 5.92 -12.46
N ALA A 165 -7.45 5.51 -13.49
CA ALA A 165 -7.08 5.69 -14.88
C ALA A 165 -7.82 6.83 -15.61
N ASP A 166 -8.56 7.70 -14.93
CA ASP A 166 -8.97 8.99 -15.45
C ASP A 166 -9.45 9.87 -14.29
N ARG A 167 -9.85 11.09 -14.66
CA ARG A 167 -10.45 12.05 -13.77
C ARG A 167 -11.81 12.36 -14.39
N PHE A 168 -12.86 11.70 -13.91
CA PHE A 168 -14.23 12.24 -13.78
C PHE A 168 -15.34 11.78 -14.74
N ASP A 169 -15.34 10.60 -15.37
CA ASP A 169 -16.54 10.15 -16.11
C ASP A 169 -17.21 8.89 -15.56
N ASP A 170 -16.46 7.94 -15.03
CA ASP A 170 -16.99 6.90 -14.16
C ASP A 170 -15.99 6.50 -13.07
N ASN A 171 -16.33 5.49 -12.28
CA ASN A 171 -15.41 4.94 -11.29
C ASN A 171 -14.86 3.58 -11.76
N ALA A 172 -15.05 3.22 -13.04
CA ALA A 172 -14.76 1.88 -13.53
C ALA A 172 -13.27 1.57 -13.68
N ASP A 173 -12.48 2.62 -13.62
CA ASP A 173 -11.03 2.68 -13.69
C ASP A 173 -10.36 2.71 -12.30
N TRP A 174 -11.13 2.65 -11.20
CA TRP A 174 -10.60 2.60 -9.83
C TRP A 174 -10.26 1.17 -9.43
N TRP A 175 -8.97 0.94 -9.23
CA TRP A 175 -8.42 -0.30 -8.69
C TRP A 175 -7.76 -0.03 -7.35
N SER A 176 -7.96 -0.92 -6.40
CA SER A 176 -7.20 -0.89 -5.14
C SER A 176 -6.62 -2.25 -4.83
N MET A 177 -5.41 -2.25 -4.31
CA MET A 177 -4.76 -3.42 -3.72
C MET A 177 -4.53 -3.08 -2.25
N SER A 178 -4.96 -3.94 -1.33
CA SER A 178 -4.78 -3.69 0.10
C SER A 178 -4.48 -4.94 0.88
N ALA A 179 -3.64 -4.81 1.89
CA ALA A 179 -3.45 -5.80 2.95
C ALA A 179 -4.16 -5.28 4.21
N SER A 180 -5.08 -6.08 4.76
CA SER A 180 -5.83 -5.73 5.96
C SER A 180 -5.22 -6.34 7.23
N VAL A 181 -5.69 -5.86 8.39
CA VAL A 181 -5.32 -6.39 9.71
C VAL A 181 -5.72 -7.85 9.95
N ALA A 182 -6.65 -8.38 9.16
CA ALA A 182 -7.05 -9.78 9.20
C ALA A 182 -6.13 -10.67 8.33
N ASN A 183 -4.98 -10.15 7.89
CA ASN A 183 -4.06 -10.81 6.96
C ASN A 183 -4.74 -11.22 5.65
N VAL A 184 -5.66 -10.37 5.18
CA VAL A 184 -6.35 -10.57 3.90
C VAL A 184 -5.76 -9.61 2.89
N PHE A 185 -5.25 -10.15 1.78
CA PHE A 185 -4.85 -9.37 0.61
C PHE A 185 -6.02 -9.32 -0.38
N THR A 186 -6.45 -8.12 -0.75
CA THR A 186 -7.56 -7.92 -1.69
C THR A 186 -7.14 -7.07 -2.88
N ILE A 187 -7.59 -7.45 -4.07
CA ILE A 187 -7.62 -6.60 -5.27
C ILE A 187 -9.09 -6.27 -5.54
N ASN A 188 -9.44 -4.99 -5.43
CA ASN A 188 -10.81 -4.51 -5.63
C ASN A 188 -10.92 -3.64 -6.88
N SER A 189 -12.10 -3.66 -7.51
CA SER A 189 -12.50 -2.70 -8.55
C SER A 189 -13.83 -2.05 -8.19
N LEU A 190 -14.02 -0.81 -8.62
CA LEU A 190 -15.26 -0.05 -8.47
C LEU A 190 -16.12 -0.04 -9.76
N ALA A 191 -15.83 -0.95 -10.70
CA ALA A 191 -16.50 -1.07 -12.01
C ALA A 191 -18.03 -1.15 -12.00
N THR A 192 -18.65 -1.60 -10.90
CA THR A 192 -20.10 -1.77 -10.79
C THR A 192 -20.79 -0.68 -9.99
N GLY A 193 -20.09 0.43 -9.68
CA GLY A 193 -20.59 1.47 -8.79
C GLY A 193 -20.47 1.14 -7.29
N SER A 194 -19.94 -0.05 -6.95
CA SER A 194 -19.53 -0.45 -5.60
C SER A 194 -18.14 -1.10 -5.62
N VAL A 195 -17.37 -0.96 -4.54
CA VAL A 195 -16.05 -1.58 -4.42
C VAL A 195 -16.24 -3.07 -4.18
N VAL A 196 -15.94 -3.89 -5.18
CA VAL A 196 -16.06 -5.35 -5.10
C VAL A 196 -14.66 -5.97 -5.14
N PRO A 197 -14.30 -6.86 -4.19
CA PRO A 197 -13.08 -7.65 -4.28
C PRO A 197 -13.17 -8.62 -5.45
N LEU A 198 -12.25 -8.52 -6.41
CA LEU A 198 -12.11 -9.50 -7.50
C LEU A 198 -11.26 -10.69 -7.08
N ILE A 199 -10.25 -10.42 -6.26
CA ILE A 199 -9.34 -11.43 -5.71
C ILE A 199 -9.20 -11.11 -4.23
N SER A 200 -9.47 -12.09 -3.38
CA SER A 200 -9.17 -12.05 -1.95
C SER A 200 -8.35 -13.27 -1.61
N ILE A 201 -7.22 -13.07 -0.95
CA ILE A 201 -6.32 -14.12 -0.47
C ILE A 201 -6.26 -14.02 1.05
N THR A 202 -6.66 -15.07 1.72
CA THR A 202 -6.61 -15.22 3.18
C THR A 202 -5.39 -16.05 3.60
N THR A 203 -5.07 -16.05 4.89
CA THR A 203 -3.90 -16.77 5.45
C THR A 203 -3.97 -18.28 5.34
N ASP A 204 -5.17 -18.85 5.22
CA ASP A 204 -5.39 -20.27 4.95
C ASP A 204 -5.23 -20.63 3.46
N GLY A 205 -4.88 -19.66 2.61
CA GLY A 205 -4.70 -19.85 1.17
C GLY A 205 -6.00 -19.91 0.37
N SER A 206 -7.15 -19.56 0.97
CA SER A 206 -8.40 -19.43 0.21
C SER A 206 -8.31 -18.26 -0.77
N THR A 207 -8.71 -18.51 -2.03
CA THR A 207 -8.83 -17.50 -3.07
C THR A 207 -10.27 -17.43 -3.56
N THR A 208 -10.96 -16.31 -3.37
CA THR A 208 -12.25 -16.07 -4.04
C THR A 208 -11.97 -15.35 -5.37
N GLN A 209 -12.33 -16.00 -6.48
CA GLN A 209 -12.24 -15.46 -7.83
C GLN A 209 -13.59 -15.71 -8.51
N GLU A 210 -14.23 -14.64 -8.99
CA GLU A 210 -15.53 -14.64 -9.70
C GLU A 210 -16.79 -14.76 -8.83
N THR A 211 -17.82 -13.97 -9.18
CA THR A 211 -19.07 -13.74 -8.42
C THR A 211 -19.95 -14.99 -8.21
N TYR A 212 -19.58 -16.15 -8.78
CA TYR A 212 -20.39 -17.36 -8.79
C TYR A 212 -19.59 -18.65 -8.60
N VAL A 213 -18.30 -18.55 -8.23
CA VAL A 213 -17.42 -19.70 -8.03
C VAL A 213 -16.72 -19.62 -6.68
N VAL A 214 -16.82 -20.70 -5.89
CA VAL A 214 -16.09 -20.88 -4.64
C VAL A 214 -15.15 -22.05 -4.80
N ARG A 215 -13.84 -21.81 -4.66
CA ARG A 215 -12.81 -22.85 -4.68
C ARG A 215 -12.10 -22.92 -3.34
N LYS A 216 -12.00 -24.11 -2.75
CA LYS A 216 -11.31 -24.34 -1.48
C LYS A 216 -10.47 -25.60 -1.49
N HIS A 217 -9.29 -25.54 -0.89
CA HIS A 217 -8.51 -26.72 -0.53
C HIS A 217 -8.87 -27.14 0.90
N VAL A 218 -9.21 -28.40 1.08
CA VAL A 218 -9.59 -28.97 2.37
C VAL A 218 -8.74 -30.20 2.64
N ALA A 219 -8.45 -30.44 3.92
CA ALA A 219 -7.67 -31.58 4.37
C ALA A 219 -8.43 -32.33 5.47
N LEU A 220 -8.43 -33.64 5.37
CA LEU A 220 -8.89 -34.58 6.38
C LEU A 220 -7.67 -35.32 6.89
N SER A 221 -7.52 -35.42 8.21
CA SER A 221 -6.43 -36.19 8.81
C SER A 221 -6.93 -37.23 9.80
N GLY A 222 -6.31 -38.40 9.80
CA GLY A 222 -6.57 -39.46 10.77
C GLY A 222 -7.95 -40.09 10.64
N ALA A 223 -8.52 -40.17 9.43
CA ALA A 223 -9.76 -40.88 9.19
C ALA A 223 -9.60 -42.37 9.53
N THR A 224 -10.55 -42.91 10.27
CA THR A 224 -10.55 -44.34 10.61
C THR A 224 -10.89 -45.17 9.38
N ASP A 225 -10.22 -46.31 9.22
CA ASP A 225 -10.47 -47.27 8.15
C ASP A 225 -11.97 -47.58 8.00
N ASN A 226 -12.47 -47.46 6.77
CA ASN A 226 -13.85 -47.76 6.40
C ASN A 226 -14.91 -47.04 7.27
N SER A 227 -14.59 -45.81 7.72
CA SER A 227 -15.49 -44.96 8.48
C SER A 227 -15.77 -43.64 7.76
N ALA A 228 -17.05 -43.29 7.62
CA ALA A 228 -17.47 -42.04 7.02
C ALA A 228 -17.07 -40.86 7.92
N THR A 229 -16.15 -40.02 7.44
CA THR A 229 -15.62 -38.87 8.18
C THR A 229 -15.87 -37.59 7.41
N ASN A 230 -16.35 -36.54 8.09
CA ASN A 230 -16.61 -35.25 7.46
C ASN A 230 -15.30 -34.59 7.03
N ILE A 231 -15.14 -34.34 5.73
CA ILE A 231 -13.97 -33.63 5.18
C ILE A 231 -14.22 -32.13 5.03
N PHE A 232 -15.45 -31.73 4.71
CA PHE A 232 -15.86 -30.33 4.63
C PHE A 232 -17.37 -30.20 4.70
N THR A 233 -17.84 -28.98 4.94
CA THR A 233 -19.27 -28.64 4.99
C THR A 233 -19.59 -27.51 4.04
N ILE A 234 -20.68 -27.62 3.30
CA ILE A 234 -21.25 -26.53 2.50
C ILE A 234 -22.38 -25.90 3.30
N THR A 235 -22.31 -24.60 3.53
CA THR A 235 -23.36 -23.82 4.22
C THR A 235 -23.93 -22.77 3.30
N THR A 236 -25.25 -22.73 3.16
CA THR A 236 -26.00 -21.61 2.57
C THR A 236 -26.58 -20.73 3.69
N ALA A 237 -26.87 -19.46 3.39
CA ALA A 237 -27.54 -18.60 4.36
C ALA A 237 -29.03 -18.94 4.44
N ASP A 238 -29.59 -18.91 5.65
CA ASP A 238 -31.04 -18.85 5.89
C ASP A 238 -31.45 -17.38 5.82
N GLU A 239 -31.99 -16.96 4.68
CA GLU A 239 -32.32 -15.59 4.39
C GLU A 239 -33.78 -15.31 4.73
N THR A 240 -34.05 -14.11 5.24
CA THR A 240 -35.42 -13.78 5.64
C THR A 240 -36.31 -13.61 4.41
N GLY A 241 -37.35 -14.44 4.28
CA GLY A 241 -38.41 -14.25 3.29
C GLY A 241 -38.45 -15.35 2.23
N SER A 242 -38.43 -14.97 0.95
CA SER A 242 -38.43 -15.91 -0.19
C SER A 242 -37.15 -15.78 -1.03
N ALA A 243 -36.03 -15.53 -0.34
CA ALA A 243 -34.74 -15.23 -0.95
C ALA A 243 -33.77 -16.42 -0.92
N ASP A 244 -34.14 -17.55 -0.31
CA ASP A 244 -33.30 -18.75 -0.20
C ASP A 244 -33.11 -19.52 -1.51
N GLY A 245 -33.79 -19.07 -2.57
CA GLY A 245 -33.82 -19.78 -3.85
C GLY A 245 -32.46 -19.74 -4.54
N GLY A 246 -31.96 -20.89 -4.95
CA GLY A 246 -30.68 -20.95 -5.63
C GLY A 246 -30.33 -22.36 -6.11
N MET A 247 -29.24 -22.45 -6.86
CA MET A 247 -28.67 -23.75 -7.23
C MET A 247 -27.16 -23.69 -7.18
N TYR A 248 -26.54 -24.84 -6.93
CA TYR A 248 -25.11 -24.99 -7.11
C TYR A 248 -24.74 -26.37 -7.65
N SER A 249 -23.61 -26.44 -8.33
CA SER A 249 -22.92 -27.67 -8.68
C SER A 249 -21.61 -27.74 -7.91
N VAL A 250 -21.21 -28.95 -7.52
CA VAL A 250 -19.97 -29.19 -6.81
C VAL A 250 -19.16 -30.22 -7.56
N LYS A 251 -17.88 -29.94 -7.74
CA LYS A 251 -16.87 -30.89 -8.21
C LYS A 251 -15.80 -31.02 -7.14
N VAL A 252 -15.45 -32.26 -6.81
CA VAL A 252 -14.39 -32.55 -5.85
C VAL A 252 -13.32 -33.38 -6.55
N HIS A 253 -12.09 -32.91 -6.53
CA HIS A 253 -10.91 -33.70 -6.87
C HIS A 253 -10.15 -34.01 -5.58
N LEU A 254 -10.16 -35.28 -5.20
CA LEU A 254 -9.62 -35.78 -3.94
C LEU A 254 -8.44 -36.73 -4.18
N SER A 255 -7.48 -36.69 -3.28
CA SER A 255 -6.42 -37.68 -3.13
C SER A 255 -6.40 -38.13 -1.67
N ALA A 256 -6.48 -39.45 -1.45
CA ALA A 256 -6.34 -40.04 -0.13
C ALA A 256 -5.05 -40.86 -0.06
N GLY A 257 -4.46 -40.91 1.13
CA GLY A 257 -3.26 -41.69 1.43
C GLY A 257 -3.41 -42.49 2.72
N GLU A 258 -2.89 -43.70 2.73
CA GLU A 258 -2.68 -44.51 3.93
C GLU A 258 -1.23 -44.32 4.40
N ALA A 259 -1.05 -44.07 5.70
CA ALA A 259 0.26 -43.95 6.37
C ALA A 259 1.22 -42.90 5.77
N THR A 260 0.70 -41.84 5.14
CA THR A 260 1.48 -40.79 4.46
C THR A 260 2.33 -39.91 5.37
N ALA A 261 2.18 -39.99 6.70
CA ALA A 261 2.68 -38.96 7.62
C ALA A 261 3.85 -39.36 8.56
N ALA A 262 4.40 -40.58 8.50
CA ALA A 262 5.47 -40.98 9.42
C ALA A 262 6.80 -41.29 8.71
N SER A 263 7.90 -40.67 9.18
CA SER A 263 9.26 -41.10 8.85
C SER A 263 9.39 -42.60 9.13
N GLY A 264 9.56 -43.41 8.08
CA GLY A 264 9.66 -44.86 8.17
C GLY A 264 8.36 -45.65 7.96
N ALA A 265 7.30 -45.04 7.42
CA ALA A 265 6.13 -45.80 6.96
C ALA A 265 6.55 -46.78 5.84
N VAL A 266 6.35 -48.09 6.09
CA VAL A 266 6.70 -49.18 5.14
C VAL A 266 5.50 -49.71 4.37
N ASN A 267 4.30 -49.28 4.73
CA ASN A 267 3.02 -49.71 4.14
C ASN A 267 2.21 -48.47 3.78
N THR A 268 2.50 -47.88 2.62
CA THR A 268 1.83 -46.66 2.16
C THR A 268 0.99 -46.97 0.93
N ALA A 269 -0.13 -46.28 0.80
CA ALA A 269 -0.98 -46.37 -0.38
C ALA A 269 -1.56 -45.00 -0.71
N SER A 270 -1.85 -44.75 -1.99
CA SER A 270 -2.55 -43.55 -2.43
C SER A 270 -3.52 -43.84 -3.56
N MET A 271 -4.65 -43.12 -3.56
CA MET A 271 -5.68 -43.22 -4.60
C MET A 271 -6.30 -41.84 -4.84
N SER A 272 -6.65 -41.55 -6.09
CA SER A 272 -7.35 -40.31 -6.47
C SER A 272 -8.78 -40.61 -6.88
N LEU A 273 -9.69 -39.70 -6.53
CA LEU A 273 -11.12 -39.76 -6.84
C LEU A 273 -11.58 -38.39 -7.36
N VAL A 274 -12.44 -38.40 -8.38
CA VAL A 274 -13.16 -37.21 -8.84
C VAL A 274 -14.67 -37.51 -8.82
N VAL A 275 -15.42 -36.67 -8.11
CA VAL A 275 -16.89 -36.76 -8.02
C VAL A 275 -17.56 -35.43 -8.34
N HIS A 276 -18.84 -35.47 -8.68
CA HIS A 276 -19.70 -34.30 -8.73
C HIS A 276 -21.10 -34.55 -8.16
N TRP A 277 -21.80 -33.48 -7.80
CA TRP A 277 -23.24 -33.48 -7.55
C TRP A 277 -23.79 -32.07 -7.73
N THR A 278 -25.12 -31.93 -7.67
CA THR A 278 -25.79 -30.63 -7.67
C THR A 278 -26.78 -30.53 -6.52
N ARG A 279 -27.11 -29.29 -6.16
CA ARG A 279 -28.23 -28.96 -5.28
C ARG A 279 -29.08 -27.88 -5.95
N ILE A 280 -30.38 -28.00 -5.78
CA ILE A 280 -31.34 -26.92 -6.05
C ILE A 280 -32.13 -26.64 -4.77
N MET A 281 -32.41 -25.36 -4.51
CA MET A 281 -33.19 -24.87 -3.38
C MET A 281 -34.30 -23.98 -3.92
N ALA A 282 -35.55 -24.28 -3.55
CA ALA A 282 -36.67 -23.43 -3.87
C ALA A 282 -36.66 -22.18 -2.98
N SER A 283 -37.30 -21.10 -3.42
CA SER A 283 -37.36 -19.84 -2.66
C SER A 283 -38.01 -19.95 -1.27
N ALA A 284 -38.74 -21.03 -0.99
CA ALA A 284 -39.32 -21.31 0.33
C ALA A 284 -38.36 -22.08 1.26
N GLY A 285 -37.08 -22.14 0.91
CA GLY A 285 -36.03 -22.80 1.68
C GLY A 285 -35.84 -24.28 1.36
N THR A 286 -36.86 -25.02 0.91
CA THR A 286 -36.70 -26.48 0.66
C THR A 286 -35.82 -26.80 -0.55
N GLY A 287 -34.82 -27.65 -0.35
CA GLY A 287 -33.86 -28.07 -1.36
C GLY A 287 -33.75 -29.57 -1.53
N ALA A 288 -33.02 -29.96 -2.57
CA ALA A 288 -32.74 -31.35 -2.89
C ALA A 288 -31.34 -31.49 -3.49
N ASN A 289 -30.58 -32.47 -3.01
CA ASN A 289 -29.32 -32.88 -3.61
C ASN A 289 -29.60 -33.92 -4.72
N SER A 290 -28.81 -33.88 -5.79
CA SER A 290 -28.65 -35.04 -6.66
C SER A 290 -27.89 -36.15 -5.93
N VAL A 291 -27.86 -37.34 -6.52
CA VAL A 291 -26.88 -38.36 -6.12
C VAL A 291 -25.46 -37.86 -6.41
N VAL A 292 -24.49 -38.31 -5.62
CA VAL A 292 -23.07 -38.13 -5.92
C VAL A 292 -22.72 -39.05 -7.07
N SER A 293 -22.22 -38.49 -8.17
CA SER A 293 -21.71 -39.26 -9.30
C SER A 293 -20.20 -39.32 -9.25
N GLU A 294 -19.67 -40.54 -9.29
CA GLU A 294 -18.26 -40.75 -9.58
C GLU A 294 -17.98 -40.45 -11.06
N ILE A 295 -16.90 -39.71 -11.32
CA ILE A 295 -16.39 -39.45 -12.66
C ILE A 295 -15.21 -40.37 -12.94
N SER A 296 -14.27 -40.46 -12.00
CA SER A 296 -13.11 -41.34 -12.12
C SER A 296 -12.50 -41.64 -10.76
N GLN A 297 -12.02 -42.87 -10.61
CA GLN A 297 -11.20 -43.29 -9.48
C GLN A 297 -9.96 -44.01 -10.04
N SER A 298 -8.78 -43.71 -9.49
CA SER A 298 -7.55 -44.40 -9.89
C SER A 298 -7.45 -45.78 -9.24
N ALA A 299 -6.61 -46.66 -9.78
CA ALA A 299 -6.11 -47.77 -8.98
C ALA A 299 -5.27 -47.24 -7.81
N SER A 300 -5.14 -48.05 -6.76
CA SER A 300 -4.27 -47.74 -5.62
C SER A 300 -2.80 -47.88 -6.03
N ALA A 301 -2.00 -46.85 -5.77
CA ALA A 301 -0.55 -46.91 -5.86
C ALA A 301 0.01 -47.25 -4.48
N ASN A 302 0.67 -48.40 -4.34
CA ASN A 302 1.03 -48.98 -3.05
C ASN A 302 2.54 -49.24 -2.94
N GLU A 303 3.09 -49.09 -1.74
CA GLU A 303 4.40 -49.57 -1.32
C GLU A 303 4.24 -50.48 -0.09
N GLY A 304 4.87 -51.66 -0.10
CA GLY A 304 4.71 -52.67 0.95
C GLY A 304 3.33 -53.34 0.93
N THR A 305 2.66 -53.40 2.08
CA THR A 305 1.33 -54.00 2.25
C THR A 305 0.21 -52.97 2.41
N GLY A 306 0.49 -51.68 2.23
CA GLY A 306 -0.54 -50.63 2.23
C GLY A 306 -1.48 -50.84 1.03
N GLN A 307 -2.77 -50.58 1.19
CA GLN A 307 -3.73 -50.68 0.09
C GLN A 307 -4.96 -49.84 0.38
N ILE A 308 -5.35 -48.98 -0.57
CA ILE A 308 -6.69 -48.38 -0.60
C ILE A 308 -7.52 -49.18 -1.60
N THR A 309 -8.62 -49.78 -1.14
CA THR A 309 -9.51 -50.56 -2.02
C THR A 309 -10.55 -49.66 -2.69
N ASP A 310 -11.03 -48.66 -1.97
CA ASP A 310 -12.07 -47.75 -2.44
C ASP A 310 -12.03 -46.43 -1.66
N ILE A 311 -12.49 -45.35 -2.29
CA ILE A 311 -12.83 -44.07 -1.69
C ILE A 311 -14.27 -43.75 -2.08
N LEU A 312 -15.13 -43.59 -1.08
CA LEU A 312 -16.53 -43.19 -1.29
C LEU A 312 -16.78 -41.79 -0.73
N VAL A 313 -17.46 -40.95 -1.51
CA VAL A 313 -17.97 -39.65 -1.08
C VAL A 313 -19.48 -39.72 -0.93
N THR A 314 -20.00 -39.25 0.19
CA THR A 314 -21.44 -39.09 0.43
C THR A 314 -21.75 -37.68 0.90
N VAL A 315 -22.93 -37.19 0.54
CA VAL A 315 -23.44 -35.90 1.00
C VAL A 315 -24.61 -36.16 1.94
N THR A 316 -24.48 -35.69 3.17
CA THR A 316 -25.52 -35.80 4.19
C THR A 316 -26.07 -34.42 4.50
N GLU A 317 -27.36 -34.24 4.27
CA GLU A 317 -28.08 -33.05 4.70
C GLU A 317 -28.31 -33.11 6.21
N THR A 318 -27.68 -32.20 6.96
CA THR A 318 -27.87 -32.11 8.42
C THR A 318 -28.92 -31.08 8.81
N SER A 319 -29.08 -30.06 7.96
CA SER A 319 -30.21 -29.17 7.90
C SER A 319 -30.37 -28.71 6.44
N GLU A 320 -31.49 -28.07 6.13
CA GLU A 320 -31.78 -27.52 4.81
C GLU A 320 -30.61 -26.67 4.26
N PHE A 321 -29.94 -25.93 5.14
CA PHE A 321 -28.86 -25.00 4.79
C PHE A 321 -27.44 -25.56 5.00
N VAL A 322 -27.31 -26.82 5.46
CA VAL A 322 -26.02 -27.40 5.85
C VAL A 322 -25.84 -28.81 5.29
N GLN A 323 -24.92 -28.92 4.33
CA GLN A 323 -24.54 -30.19 3.68
C GLN A 323 -23.17 -30.64 4.17
N GLN A 324 -23.13 -31.76 4.88
CA GLN A 324 -21.88 -32.41 5.28
C GLN A 324 -21.40 -33.35 4.18
N VAL A 325 -20.13 -33.22 3.79
CA VAL A 325 -19.50 -34.10 2.82
C VAL A 325 -18.61 -35.07 3.57
N LEU A 326 -19.04 -36.33 3.60
CA LEU A 326 -18.36 -37.42 4.29
C LEU A 326 -17.54 -38.23 3.29
N VAL A 327 -16.30 -38.52 3.64
CA VAL A 327 -15.40 -39.41 2.90
C VAL A 327 -15.22 -40.69 3.71
N THR A 328 -15.37 -41.83 3.04
CA THR A 328 -14.98 -43.14 3.57
C THR A 328 -13.79 -43.62 2.75
N VAL A 329 -12.66 -43.87 3.40
CA VAL A 329 -11.47 -44.47 2.78
C VAL A 329 -11.33 -45.89 3.30
N ASN A 330 -11.35 -46.87 2.40
CA ASN A 330 -11.19 -48.28 2.74
C ASN A 330 -9.72 -48.68 2.53
N THR A 331 -8.96 -48.70 3.61
CA THR A 331 -7.52 -48.99 3.67
C THR A 331 -7.26 -50.46 4.02
N SER A 332 -6.00 -50.90 4.15
CA SER A 332 -5.67 -52.25 4.66
C SER A 332 -5.59 -52.33 6.20
N GLY A 333 -6.23 -51.38 6.89
CA GLY A 333 -6.34 -51.30 8.35
C GLY A 333 -5.60 -50.12 8.99
N GLY A 334 -5.00 -49.23 8.19
CA GLY A 334 -4.39 -47.99 8.63
C GLY A 334 -5.36 -46.83 8.81
N THR A 335 -4.85 -45.68 9.27
CA THR A 335 -5.58 -44.40 9.18
C THR A 335 -5.33 -43.76 7.83
N ALA A 336 -6.34 -43.05 7.31
CA ALA A 336 -6.22 -42.31 6.07
C ALA A 336 -6.14 -40.80 6.31
N ASP A 337 -5.30 -40.13 5.53
CA ASP A 337 -5.37 -38.68 5.32
C ASP A 337 -5.93 -38.43 3.91
N ALA A 338 -6.64 -37.33 3.71
CA ALA A 338 -7.11 -36.93 2.39
C ALA A 338 -7.00 -35.43 2.16
N PHE A 339 -6.69 -35.05 0.93
CA PHE A 339 -6.64 -33.67 0.46
C PHE A 339 -7.59 -33.54 -0.71
N ALA A 340 -8.40 -32.48 -0.72
CA ALA A 340 -9.33 -32.24 -1.81
C ALA A 340 -9.32 -30.78 -2.27
N MET A 341 -9.42 -30.59 -3.58
CA MET A 341 -9.82 -29.34 -4.20
C MET A 341 -11.32 -29.42 -4.49
N VAL A 342 -12.07 -28.52 -3.86
CA VAL A 342 -13.52 -28.39 -4.02
C VAL A 342 -13.79 -27.16 -4.87
N GLU A 343 -14.57 -27.33 -5.94
CA GLU A 343 -15.08 -26.26 -6.79
C GLU A 343 -16.60 -26.28 -6.72
N LEU A 344 -17.19 -25.16 -6.29
CA LEU A 344 -18.62 -24.95 -6.20
C LEU A 344 -19.00 -23.79 -7.12
N ILE A 345 -19.89 -24.05 -8.07
CA ILE A 345 -20.45 -23.02 -8.96
C ILE A 345 -21.89 -22.79 -8.55
N TYR A 346 -22.29 -21.57 -8.23
CA TYR A 346 -23.63 -21.26 -7.75
C TYR A 346 -24.35 -20.18 -8.57
N SER A 347 -25.66 -20.11 -8.43
CA SER A 347 -26.51 -19.08 -9.01
C SER A 347 -27.66 -18.76 -8.06
N ASP A 348 -28.16 -17.53 -8.17
CA ASP A 348 -29.40 -17.00 -7.58
C ASP A 348 -29.47 -16.89 -6.04
N PHE A 349 -28.53 -17.47 -5.29
CA PHE A 349 -28.37 -17.17 -3.87
C PHE A 349 -27.99 -15.70 -3.64
N THR A 350 -28.69 -14.99 -2.74
CA THR A 350 -28.31 -13.61 -2.38
C THR A 350 -26.98 -13.60 -1.62
N THR A 351 -26.78 -14.56 -0.72
CA THR A 351 -25.53 -14.80 -0.01
C THR A 351 -24.81 -16.01 -0.59
N PRO A 352 -23.55 -15.87 -1.05
CA PRO A 352 -22.77 -16.99 -1.60
C PRO A 352 -22.69 -18.17 -0.64
N PRO A 353 -22.87 -19.42 -1.12
CA PRO A 353 -22.57 -20.61 -0.33
C PRO A 353 -21.10 -20.60 0.14
N SER A 354 -20.83 -21.09 1.34
CA SER A 354 -19.47 -21.19 1.90
C SER A 354 -19.04 -22.64 2.08
N ILE A 355 -17.73 -22.90 1.88
CA ILE A 355 -17.11 -24.20 2.15
C ILE A 355 -16.30 -24.06 3.44
N GLN A 356 -16.63 -24.84 4.46
CA GLN A 356 -15.94 -24.91 5.75
C GLN A 356 -15.10 -26.18 5.82
#